data_AF-A0A968RLI1-F1
#
_entry.id   AF-A0A968RLI1-F1
#
_cell.length_a   1.000
_cell.length_b   1.000
_cell.length_c   1.000
_cell.angle_alpha   90.00
_cell.angle_beta   90.00
_cell.angle_gamma   90.00
#
_symmetry.space_group_name_H-M   'P 1'
#
loop_
_entity.id
_entity.type
_entity.pdbx_description
1 polymer ?
#
loop_
_entity_poly.entity_id
_entity_poly.type
_entity_poly.pdbx_seq_one_letter_code
_entity_poly.pdbx_strand_id
1 'polypeptide(L)'
;MKRYFLKISCVVGLLLFVNLLYGEHIIGGEITYECLGDGASPNTQRYKIVMKIYRDCQSGGADFDSAPRGAFPATVTIFQIGVTAIRRFALSAPRVSRINLLPIIAFKCQIIYA
;
A
#
# COMPACT_ATOMS: atom_id res chain seq x y z
N MET A 1 -46.27 22.65 17.40
CA MET A 1 -46.09 21.34 16.73
C MET A 1 -45.22 21.41 15.47
N LYS A 2 -45.53 22.26 14.45
CA LYS A 2 -44.71 22.40 13.21
C LYS A 2 -43.21 22.70 13.41
N ARG A 3 -42.85 23.50 14.42
CA ARG A 3 -41.44 23.86 14.73
C ARG A 3 -40.59 22.68 15.20
N TYR A 4 -41.20 21.67 15.81
CA TYR A 4 -40.53 20.45 16.24
C TYR A 4 -40.43 19.44 15.08
N PHE A 5 -41.45 19.38 14.23
CA PHE A 5 -41.43 18.57 13.00
C PHE A 5 -40.28 18.92 12.06
N LEU A 6 -39.99 20.22 11.85
CA LEU A 6 -38.87 20.64 11.01
C LEU A 6 -37.52 20.24 11.59
N LYS A 7 -37.34 20.36 12.92
CA LYS A 7 -36.11 19.94 13.60
C LYS A 7 -35.91 18.43 13.54
N ILE A 8 -36.99 17.67 13.77
CA ILE A 8 -36.96 16.19 13.68
C ILE A 8 -36.64 15.76 12.24
N SER A 9 -37.25 16.39 11.23
CA SER A 9 -36.95 16.10 9.82
C SER A 9 -35.50 16.37 9.46
N CYS A 10 -34.89 17.44 9.98
CA CYS A 10 -33.47 17.73 9.78
C CYS A 10 -32.56 16.68 10.42
N VAL A 11 -32.88 16.26 11.65
CA VAL A 11 -32.09 15.25 12.38
C VAL A 11 -32.19 13.88 11.72
N VAL A 12 -33.39 13.47 11.29
CA VAL A 12 -33.61 12.22 10.55
C VAL A 12 -32.89 12.26 9.20
N GLY A 13 -32.96 13.39 8.48
CA GLY A 13 -32.20 13.60 7.26
C GLY A 13 -30.70 13.42 7.49
N LEU A 14 -30.13 14.05 8.53
CA LEU A 14 -28.70 13.94 8.85
C LEU A 14 -28.27 12.51 9.19
N LEU A 15 -29.11 11.75 9.92
CA LEU A 15 -28.82 10.36 10.29
C LEU A 15 -28.89 9.39 9.11
N LEU A 16 -29.61 9.72 8.04
CA LEU A 16 -29.71 8.88 6.83
C LEU A 16 -28.48 8.99 5.90
N PHE A 17 -27.58 9.95 6.13
CA PHE A 17 -26.37 10.14 5.30
C PHE A 17 -25.09 9.58 5.93
N VAL A 18 -25.18 8.78 7.00
CA VAL A 18 -24.01 8.14 7.58
C VAL A 18 -23.48 7.05 6.64
N ASN A 19 -22.37 7.35 5.96
CA ASN A 19 -21.64 6.37 5.17
C ASN A 19 -20.55 5.73 6.03
N LEU A 20 -20.47 4.41 6.01
CA LEU A 20 -19.36 3.68 6.64
C LEU A 20 -18.12 3.84 5.77
N LEU A 21 -17.07 4.43 6.34
CA LEU A 21 -15.76 4.54 5.71
C LEU A 21 -14.86 3.43 6.27
N TYR A 22 -14.23 2.68 5.36
CA TYR A 22 -13.24 1.67 5.70
C TYR A 22 -11.87 2.13 5.21
N GLY A 23 -10.87 2.01 6.08
CA GLY A 23 -9.47 2.25 5.76
C GLY A 23 -8.73 0.93 5.78
N GLU A 24 -8.06 0.62 4.68
CA GLU A 24 -7.30 -0.62 4.53
C GLU A 24 -5.82 -0.25 4.48
N HIS A 25 -5.03 -0.85 5.37
CA HIS A 25 -3.66 -0.41 5.62
C HIS A 25 -2.65 -1.54 5.47
N ILE A 26 -1.47 -1.18 4.96
CA ILE A 26 -0.29 -2.04 4.97
C ILE A 26 0.06 -2.31 6.44
N ILE A 27 -0.07 -3.55 6.88
CA ILE A 27 0.16 -3.92 8.29
C ILE A 27 1.65 -4.07 8.63
N GLY A 28 2.52 -3.98 7.62
CA GLY A 28 3.97 -3.95 7.79
C GLY A 28 4.68 -4.30 6.50
N GLY A 29 6.00 -4.41 6.58
CA GLY A 29 6.83 -4.82 5.46
C GLY A 29 8.29 -4.92 5.85
N GLU A 30 9.08 -5.49 4.96
CA GLU A 30 10.53 -5.59 5.06
C GLU A 30 11.13 -5.12 3.73
N ILE A 31 12.17 -4.32 3.84
CA ILE A 31 13.02 -3.95 2.70
C ILE A 31 14.42 -4.43 3.03
N THR A 32 14.95 -5.31 2.19
CA THR A 32 16.33 -5.77 2.29
C THR A 32 17.11 -5.28 1.07
N TYR A 33 18.38 -4.95 1.27
CA TYR A 33 19.29 -4.60 0.19
C TYR A 33 20.56 -5.45 0.28
N GLU A 34 21.11 -5.77 -0.88
CA GLU A 34 22.39 -6.46 -1.05
C GLU A 34 23.24 -5.65 -2.02
N CYS A 35 24.48 -5.33 -1.64
CA CYS A 35 25.44 -4.74 -2.54
C CYS A 35 26.02 -5.85 -3.45
N LEU A 36 25.88 -5.68 -4.76
CA LEU A 36 26.37 -6.60 -5.79
C LEU A 36 27.77 -6.21 -6.31
N GLY A 37 28.41 -5.22 -5.68
CA GLY A 37 29.70 -4.66 -6.08
C GLY A 37 29.58 -3.49 -7.05
N ASP A 38 30.62 -3.30 -7.88
CA ASP A 38 30.76 -2.12 -8.74
C ASP A 38 29.65 -2.01 -9.81
N GLY A 39 29.34 -0.76 -10.16
CA GLY A 39 28.42 -0.37 -11.22
C GLY A 39 29.09 -0.12 -12.56
N ALA A 40 28.28 0.28 -13.54
CA ALA A 40 28.73 0.48 -14.92
C ALA A 40 29.61 1.73 -15.10
N SER A 41 29.59 2.66 -14.14
CA SER A 41 30.35 3.91 -14.18
C SER A 41 31.30 4.03 -12.98
N PRO A 42 32.41 4.79 -13.08
CA PRO A 42 33.28 5.07 -11.95
C PRO A 42 32.49 5.64 -10.76
N ASN A 43 32.86 5.22 -9.54
CA ASN A 43 32.19 5.62 -8.29
C ASN A 43 30.69 5.24 -8.21
N THR A 44 30.29 4.15 -8.88
CA THR A 44 28.92 3.62 -8.75
C THR A 44 28.94 2.17 -8.25
N GLN A 45 27.87 1.78 -7.53
CA GLN A 45 27.67 0.42 -7.02
C GLN A 45 26.30 -0.10 -7.48
N ARG A 46 26.18 -1.41 -7.66
CA ARG A 46 24.92 -2.10 -7.96
C ARG A 46 24.32 -2.65 -6.68
N TYR A 47 23.01 -2.50 -6.55
CA TYR A 47 22.26 -3.03 -5.42
C TYR A 47 21.10 -3.89 -5.91
N LYS A 48 20.87 -5.01 -5.23
CA LYS A 48 19.63 -5.76 -5.30
C LYS A 48 18.76 -5.34 -4.13
N ILE A 49 17.58 -4.82 -4.43
CA ILE A 49 16.61 -4.40 -3.42
C ILE A 49 15.42 -5.35 -3.51
N VAL A 50 14.97 -5.87 -2.36
CA VAL A 50 13.78 -6.70 -2.27
C VAL A 50 12.83 -6.05 -1.27
N MET A 51 11.59 -5.86 -1.70
CA MET A 51 10.52 -5.31 -0.88
C MET A 51 9.43 -6.36 -0.69
N LYS A 52 9.19 -6.73 0.56
CA LYS A 52 8.07 -7.59 0.99
C LYS A 52 7.10 -6.73 1.78
N ILE A 53 5.88 -6.59 1.30
CA ILE A 53 4.84 -5.82 1.98
C ILE A 53 3.81 -6.81 2.53
N TYR A 54 3.30 -6.56 3.73
CA TYR A 54 2.27 -7.38 4.36
C TYR A 54 0.96 -6.60 4.47
N ARG A 55 -0.15 -7.22 4.04
CA ARG A 55 -1.52 -6.71 4.23
C ARG A 55 -2.39 -7.79 4.87
N ASP A 56 -3.49 -7.41 5.50
CA ASP A 56 -4.50 -8.38 5.93
C ASP A 56 -5.13 -9.05 4.69
N CYS A 57 -5.20 -10.39 4.65
CA CYS A 57 -5.82 -11.14 3.55
C CYS A 57 -7.36 -11.11 3.56
N GLN A 58 -7.98 -10.82 4.70
CA GLN A 58 -9.45 -10.79 4.84
C GLN A 58 -10.03 -9.41 4.54
N SER A 59 -9.18 -8.40 4.50
CA SER A 59 -9.46 -7.08 4.00
C SER A 59 -9.74 -7.13 2.49
N GLY A 60 -11.01 -7.03 2.09
CA GLY A 60 -11.45 -6.87 0.70
C GLY A 60 -11.10 -5.50 0.09
N GLY A 61 -10.08 -4.84 0.62
CA GLY A 61 -9.63 -3.50 0.24
C GLY A 61 -9.10 -3.39 -1.19
N ALA A 62 -8.60 -2.20 -1.52
CA ALA A 62 -8.11 -1.84 -2.86
C ALA A 62 -7.18 -2.88 -3.47
N ASP A 63 -7.26 -3.04 -4.79
CA ASP A 63 -6.34 -3.86 -5.56
C ASP A 63 -4.91 -3.32 -5.46
N PHE A 64 -3.92 -4.20 -5.64
CA PHE A 64 -2.51 -3.83 -5.53
C PHE A 64 -2.05 -3.00 -6.74
N ASP A 65 -1.17 -2.04 -6.51
CA ASP A 65 -0.55 -1.27 -7.57
C ASP A 65 0.14 -2.20 -8.59
N SER A 66 0.10 -1.84 -9.87
CA SER A 66 0.52 -2.66 -11.02
C SER A 66 -0.22 -3.99 -11.20
N ALA A 67 -1.16 -4.40 -10.33
CA ALA A 67 -1.99 -5.58 -10.56
C ALA A 67 -3.05 -5.31 -11.65
N PRO A 68 -3.64 -6.35 -12.28
CA PRO A 68 -4.62 -6.18 -13.36
C PRO A 68 -5.83 -5.29 -13.02
N ARG A 69 -6.21 -5.22 -11.74
CA ARG A 69 -7.30 -4.36 -11.24
C ARG A 69 -6.80 -3.16 -10.43
N GLY A 70 -5.47 -3.00 -10.32
CA GLY A 70 -4.84 -1.90 -9.60
C GLY A 70 -5.10 -0.57 -10.30
N ALA A 71 -5.40 0.47 -9.52
CA ALA A 71 -5.68 1.80 -10.05
C ALA A 71 -4.41 2.54 -10.49
N PHE A 72 -3.25 2.16 -9.94
CA PHE A 72 -2.00 2.91 -10.11
C PHE A 72 -0.81 1.98 -10.41
N PRO A 73 0.24 2.48 -11.08
CA PRO A 73 1.50 1.75 -11.21
C PRO A 73 2.26 1.78 -9.90
N ALA A 74 2.80 0.62 -9.50
CA ALA A 74 3.73 0.52 -8.39
C ALA A 74 5.06 1.15 -8.81
N THR A 75 5.63 2.04 -8.00
CA THR A 75 6.89 2.70 -8.35
C THR A 75 7.86 2.81 -7.18
N VAL A 76 9.15 2.65 -7.48
CA VAL A 76 10.27 2.94 -6.57
C VAL A 76 11.00 4.17 -7.07
N THR A 77 11.24 5.12 -6.18
CA THR A 77 11.95 6.36 -6.51
C THR A 77 13.25 6.43 -5.70
N ILE A 78 14.36 6.72 -6.40
CA ILE A 78 15.66 6.95 -5.81
C ILE A 78 15.86 8.46 -5.68
N PHE A 79 16.24 8.90 -4.48
CA PHE A 79 16.53 10.29 -4.16
C PHE A 79 18.01 10.45 -3.79
N GLN A 80 18.61 11.60 -4.10
CA GLN A 80 19.89 11.99 -3.54
C GLN A 80 19.67 12.97 -2.39
N ILE A 81 20.57 13.00 -1.43
CA ILE A 81 20.56 14.08 -0.45
C ILE A 81 20.90 15.39 -1.19
N GLY A 82 20.04 16.40 -1.07
CA GLY A 82 20.24 17.74 -1.65
C GLY A 82 19.94 17.85 -3.15
N VAL A 83 19.67 16.75 -3.84
CA VAL A 83 19.26 16.73 -5.26
C VAL A 83 17.96 15.93 -5.32
N THR A 84 16.90 16.50 -5.86
CA THR A 84 15.56 15.90 -5.96
C THR A 84 15.56 14.49 -6.59
N ALA A 85 14.40 13.85 -6.74
CA ALA A 85 14.27 12.51 -7.32
C ALA A 85 15.19 12.29 -8.54
N ILE A 86 16.14 11.35 -8.41
CA ILE A 86 17.12 11.02 -9.45
C ILE A 86 16.47 10.12 -10.50
N ARG A 87 15.74 9.11 -10.03
CA ARG A 87 15.17 8.08 -10.90
C ARG A 87 13.93 7.47 -10.30
N ARG A 88 12.95 7.18 -11.16
CA ARG A 88 11.74 6.42 -10.82
C ARG A 88 11.69 5.16 -11.66
N PHE A 89 11.42 4.05 -11.00
CA PHE A 89 11.25 2.72 -11.60
C PHE A 89 9.80 2.32 -11.46
N ALA A 90 9.16 1.90 -12.56
CA ALA A 90 7.88 1.22 -12.49
C ALA A 90 8.11 -0.26 -12.21
N LEU A 91 7.38 -0.82 -11.26
CA LEU A 91 7.45 -2.22 -10.89
C LEU A 91 6.38 -3.01 -11.62
N SER A 92 6.68 -4.29 -11.86
CA SER A 92 5.74 -5.25 -12.40
C SER A 92 4.60 -5.56 -11.41
N ALA A 93 3.56 -6.25 -11.89
CA ALA A 93 2.48 -6.72 -11.02
C ALA A 93 3.04 -7.56 -9.85
N PRO A 94 2.58 -7.34 -8.61
CA PRO A 94 3.13 -8.05 -7.47
C PRO A 94 2.70 -9.51 -7.45
N ARG A 95 3.56 -10.35 -6.87
CA ARG A 95 3.19 -11.71 -6.47
C ARG A 95 2.59 -11.68 -5.07
N VAL A 96 1.37 -12.21 -4.94
CA VAL A 96 0.64 -12.28 -3.68
C VAL A 96 0.60 -13.73 -3.17
N SER A 97 1.00 -13.94 -1.92
CA SER A 97 0.94 -15.25 -1.27
C SER A 97 0.41 -15.11 0.16
N ARG A 98 -0.49 -16.01 0.57
CA ARG A 98 -0.89 -16.11 1.97
C ARG A 98 0.26 -16.66 2.80
N ILE A 99 0.47 -16.06 3.96
CA ILE A 99 1.43 -16.54 4.96
C ILE A 99 0.69 -16.83 6.26
N ASN A 100 0.87 -18.04 6.78
CA ASN A 100 0.40 -18.40 8.12
C ASN A 100 1.54 -18.16 9.10
N LEU A 101 1.47 -17.03 9.81
CA LEU A 101 2.28 -16.83 11.01
C LEU A 101 1.54 -17.49 12.20
N LEU A 102 2.31 -18.03 13.16
CA LEU A 102 1.81 -18.68 14.38
C LEU A 102 0.73 -17.82 15.11
N PRO A 103 -0.13 -18.43 15.95
CA PRO A 103 -1.59 -18.24 15.98
C PRO A 103 -2.10 -16.93 16.59
N ILE A 104 -1.25 -15.92 16.77
CA ILE A 104 -1.58 -14.72 17.55
C ILE A 104 -2.05 -13.57 16.64
N ILE A 105 -1.75 -13.57 15.34
CA ILE A 105 -2.09 -12.43 14.47
C ILE A 105 -2.52 -12.90 13.09
N ALA A 106 -3.83 -12.80 12.82
CA ALA A 106 -4.55 -12.58 11.56
C ALA A 106 -3.98 -13.15 10.25
N PHE A 107 -4.84 -13.67 9.37
CA PHE A 107 -4.46 -14.10 8.01
C PHE A 107 -3.71 -12.99 7.26
N LYS A 108 -2.37 -13.06 7.15
CA LYS A 108 -1.56 -12.05 6.45
C LYS A 108 -1.27 -12.48 5.02
N CYS A 109 -1.26 -11.52 4.11
CA CYS A 109 -0.91 -11.65 2.71
C CYS A 109 0.43 -10.95 2.50
N GLN A 110 1.42 -11.69 2.03
CA GLN A 110 2.70 -11.14 1.61
C GLN A 110 2.61 -10.76 0.13
N ILE A 111 3.04 -9.55 -0.18
CA ILE A 111 3.06 -8.91 -1.49
C ILE A 111 4.52 -8.69 -1.82
N ILE A 112 4.98 -9.28 -2.91
CA ILE A 112 6.35 -9.16 -3.37
C ILE A 112 6.33 -8.46 -4.71
N TYR A 113 7.00 -7.30 -4.79
CA TYR A 113 7.29 -6.66 -6.07
C TYR A 113 8.69 -7.06 -6.52
N ALA A 114 8.83 -7.37 -7.81
CA ALA A 114 10.08 -7.73 -8.49
C ALA A 114 10.28 -6.86 -9.74
#